data_AF-A0A7W0NSP7-F1
#
_entry.id   AF-A0A7W0NSP7-F1
#
_cell.length_a   1.000
_cell.length_b   1.000
_cell.length_c   1.000
_cell.angle_alpha   90.00
_cell.angle_beta   90.00
_cell.angle_gamma   90.00
#
_symmetry.space_group_name_H-M   'P 1'
#
loop_
_entity.id
_entity.type
_entity.pdbx_description
1 polymer ?
#
loop_
_entity_poly.entity_id
_entity_poly.type
_entity_poly.pdbx_seq_one_letter_code
_entity_poly.pdbx_strand_id
1 'polypeptide(L)'
;DGRTDLSIFRPSEGNWYLNRSTDGSSVVSWGLSADIQTPGDFDGDNKADAAIFRPSTGTWWILRSSGGVSSTAFGASGDVPVVGDYNGDGTSDIALFRPSNNTWYIQHTGGGTLTASFGAAGDLPVRGDYNGDGSTDIAIYRPSTGAWWIANSGGVTATTFGLSTDKPVPADYDGDNKDDIAVFRPSTGTWYILRSTNAAVDIVTFGVATDVPVPGDYDGDGKDDQAIYRDGTWWLNRSTSGVIAAAFGLSTDRPIPAKYIP
;
A
#
# COMPACT_ATOMS: atom_id res chain seq x y z
N ASP A 1 0.14 18.21 -5.12
CA ASP A 1 0.28 18.18 -6.58
C ASP A 1 -0.12 16.83 -7.19
N GLY A 2 -0.77 15.94 -6.43
CA GLY A 2 -1.24 14.64 -6.93
C GLY A 2 -0.17 13.54 -6.97
N ARG A 3 1.09 13.88 -6.68
CA ARG A 3 2.22 12.95 -6.78
C ARG A 3 2.41 12.12 -5.53
N THR A 4 2.87 10.89 -5.73
CA THR A 4 3.45 10.02 -4.71
C THR A 4 4.80 10.56 -4.30
N ASP A 5 4.97 10.77 -3.00
CA ASP A 5 6.22 11.25 -2.43
C ASP A 5 7.18 10.11 -2.12
N LEU A 6 8.48 10.37 -2.32
CA LEU A 6 9.52 9.42 -1.93
C LEU A 6 9.68 9.52 -0.41
N SER A 7 9.25 8.49 0.31
CA SER A 7 9.32 8.46 1.77
C SER A 7 9.89 7.13 2.26
N ILE A 8 10.76 7.20 3.27
CA ILE A 8 11.33 6.00 3.90
C ILE A 8 11.13 6.04 5.41
N PHE A 9 11.12 4.87 6.05
CA PHE A 9 11.31 4.74 7.49
C PHE A 9 12.64 4.07 7.77
N ARG A 10 13.40 4.64 8.70
CA ARG A 10 14.68 4.11 9.16
C ARG A 10 14.50 3.43 10.52
N PRO A 11 14.47 2.09 10.58
CA PRO A 11 14.20 1.37 11.82
C PRO A 11 15.25 1.59 12.90
N SER A 12 16.51 1.83 12.54
CA SER A 12 17.59 2.09 13.50
C SER A 12 17.44 3.37 14.29
N GLU A 13 16.63 4.31 13.79
CA GLU A 13 16.40 5.62 14.40
C GLU A 13 14.95 5.84 14.83
N GLY A 14 13.99 5.07 14.31
CA GLY A 14 12.57 5.34 14.50
C GLY A 14 12.09 6.59 13.75
N ASN A 15 12.77 6.94 12.66
CA ASN A 15 12.56 8.17 11.92
C ASN A 15 11.95 7.90 10.54
N TRP A 16 10.97 8.70 10.17
CA TRP A 16 10.48 8.85 8.81
C TRP A 16 11.25 9.97 8.13
N TYR A 17 11.73 9.72 6.92
CA TYR A 17 12.34 10.73 6.06
C TYR A 17 11.44 10.90 4.86
N LEU A 18 10.93 12.11 4.69
CA LEU A 18 9.97 12.45 3.65
C LEU A 18 10.68 13.35 2.65
N ASN A 19 10.56 13.06 1.36
CA ASN A 19 11.00 13.94 0.28
C ASN A 19 9.78 14.35 -0.53
N ARG A 20 9.15 15.44 -0.08
CA ARG A 20 7.87 15.91 -0.58
C ARG A 20 8.03 16.71 -1.86
N SER A 21 7.22 16.41 -2.86
CA SER A 21 7.24 17.00 -4.20
C SER A 21 7.15 18.53 -4.19
N THR A 22 6.34 19.10 -3.28
CA THR A 22 6.10 20.55 -3.19
C THR A 22 6.68 21.22 -1.94
N ASP A 23 6.95 20.45 -0.89
CA ASP A 23 7.31 20.98 0.42
C ASP A 23 8.73 20.59 0.88
N GLY A 24 9.50 19.95 -0.01
CA GLY A 24 10.86 19.53 0.24
C GLY A 24 11.00 18.48 1.34
N SER A 25 12.23 18.28 1.80
CA SER A 25 12.54 17.19 2.73
C SER A 25 12.22 17.52 4.18
N SER A 26 11.70 16.54 4.92
CA SER A 26 11.46 16.64 6.36
C SER A 26 11.75 15.31 7.07
N VAL A 27 11.91 15.37 8.39
CA VAL A 27 12.12 14.20 9.24
C VAL A 27 11.10 14.21 10.36
N VAL A 28 10.45 13.06 10.56
CA VAL A 28 9.47 12.86 11.62
C VAL A 28 9.93 11.70 12.51
N SER A 29 10.23 11.98 13.77
CA SER A 29 10.58 10.94 14.76
C SER A 29 9.31 10.31 15.31
N TRP A 30 8.89 9.19 14.70
CA TRP A 30 7.63 8.54 15.01
C TRP A 30 7.69 7.03 14.84
N GLY A 31 7.61 6.31 15.95
CA GLY A 31 7.60 4.86 16.00
C GLY A 31 8.92 4.23 16.48
N LEU A 32 8.92 2.90 16.52
CA LEU A 32 10.02 2.06 16.95
C LEU A 32 10.45 1.11 15.82
N SER A 33 11.62 0.49 15.96
CA SER A 33 12.19 -0.41 14.95
C SER A 33 11.29 -1.60 14.58
N ALA A 34 10.53 -2.10 15.54
CA ALA A 34 9.60 -3.23 15.40
C ALA A 34 8.18 -2.81 15.00
N ASP A 35 7.89 -1.51 14.95
CA ASP A 35 6.59 -1.04 14.51
C ASP A 35 6.46 -1.25 12.98
N ILE A 36 5.23 -1.49 12.53
CA ILE A 36 4.86 -1.59 11.12
C ILE A 36 4.30 -0.24 10.69
N GLN A 37 4.82 0.31 9.59
CA GLN A 37 4.42 1.61 9.08
C GLN A 37 3.13 1.47 8.27
N THR A 38 2.15 2.33 8.57
CA THR A 38 0.79 2.21 8.07
C THR A 38 0.19 3.58 7.75
N PRO A 39 0.83 4.39 6.88
CA PRO A 39 0.34 5.74 6.59
C PRO A 39 -1.05 5.70 5.94
N GLY A 40 -1.81 6.77 6.16
CA GLY A 40 -3.16 6.97 5.65
C GLY A 40 -3.68 8.31 6.13
N ASP A 41 -4.69 8.86 5.48
CA ASP A 41 -5.35 10.10 5.92
C ASP A 41 -6.44 9.74 6.96
N PHE A 42 -6.14 9.82 8.26
CA PHE A 42 -7.09 9.44 9.31
C PHE A 42 -7.86 10.63 9.88
N ASP A 43 -7.70 11.84 9.32
CA ASP A 43 -8.41 13.04 9.77
C ASP A 43 -9.15 13.80 8.66
N GLY A 44 -9.06 13.32 7.42
CA GLY A 44 -9.78 13.82 6.26
C GLY A 44 -9.21 15.11 5.70
N ASP A 45 -7.96 15.45 6.01
CA ASP A 45 -7.30 16.64 5.49
C ASP A 45 -6.63 16.44 4.12
N ASN A 46 -6.82 15.26 3.53
CA ASN A 46 -6.25 14.76 2.27
C ASN A 46 -4.73 14.53 2.32
N LYS A 47 -4.13 14.50 3.51
CA LYS A 47 -2.70 14.25 3.70
C LYS A 47 -2.51 12.95 4.45
N ALA A 48 -1.54 12.17 3.98
CA ALA A 48 -1.17 10.97 4.70
C ALA A 48 -0.56 11.32 6.07
N ASP A 49 -1.11 10.72 7.12
CA ASP A 49 -0.61 10.79 8.48
C ASP A 49 0.53 9.80 8.71
N ALA A 50 1.45 10.17 9.61
CA ALA A 50 2.45 9.25 10.11
C ALA A 50 1.81 8.28 11.11
N ALA A 51 1.44 7.09 10.63
CA ALA A 51 0.80 6.07 11.45
C ALA A 51 1.62 4.79 11.52
N ILE A 52 1.55 4.14 12.68
CA ILE A 52 2.17 2.83 12.91
C ILE A 52 1.20 1.86 13.60
N PHE A 53 1.40 0.58 13.34
CA PHE A 53 0.87 -0.52 14.15
C PHE A 53 2.00 -1.14 14.96
N ARG A 54 1.79 -1.31 16.27
CA ARG A 54 2.73 -1.96 17.20
C ARG A 54 2.27 -3.38 17.50
N PRO A 55 2.89 -4.42 16.91
CA PRO A 55 2.42 -5.79 17.05
C PRO A 55 2.52 -6.32 18.49
N SER A 56 3.49 -5.83 19.28
CA SER A 56 3.70 -6.28 20.66
C SER A 56 2.57 -5.90 21.61
N THR A 57 1.78 -4.87 21.26
CA THR A 57 0.65 -4.40 22.08
C THR A 57 -0.67 -4.39 21.33
N GLY A 58 -0.69 -4.71 20.03
CA GLY A 58 -1.88 -4.62 19.19
C GLY A 58 -2.42 -3.19 19.12
N THR A 59 -1.54 -2.18 19.09
CA THR A 59 -1.93 -0.77 19.22
C THR A 59 -1.52 0.02 17.99
N TRP A 60 -2.46 0.80 17.46
CA TRP A 60 -2.25 1.79 16.43
C TRP A 60 -1.88 3.13 17.07
N TRP A 61 -0.93 3.84 16.47
CA TRP A 61 -0.53 5.18 16.87
C TRP A 61 -0.47 6.06 15.63
N ILE A 62 -1.26 7.14 15.62
CA ILE A 62 -1.42 8.04 14.47
C ILE A 62 -0.97 9.43 14.91
N LEU A 63 0.04 9.96 14.23
CA LEU A 63 0.45 11.36 14.31
C LEU A 63 -0.11 12.06 13.08
N ARG A 64 -1.10 12.94 13.30
CA ARG A 64 -1.80 13.63 12.23
C ARG A 64 -0.92 14.66 11.54
N SER A 65 -1.06 14.76 10.22
CA SER A 65 -0.52 15.83 9.37
C SER A 65 -0.95 17.22 9.89
N SER A 66 -2.22 17.35 10.32
CA SER A 66 -2.81 18.56 10.92
C SER A 66 -2.37 18.81 12.37
N GLY A 67 -1.70 17.84 12.98
CA GLY A 67 -1.17 17.88 14.34
C GLY A 67 -1.98 17.08 15.37
N GLY A 68 -1.30 16.66 16.42
CA GLY A 68 -1.87 15.84 17.49
C GLY A 68 -1.67 14.34 17.28
N VAL A 69 -1.92 13.59 18.34
CA VAL A 69 -1.67 12.15 18.40
C VAL A 69 -2.94 11.44 18.83
N SER A 70 -3.27 10.34 18.19
CA SER A 70 -4.26 9.39 18.66
C SER A 70 -3.65 7.99 18.79
N SER A 71 -4.25 7.17 19.66
CA SER A 71 -3.86 5.78 19.82
C SER A 71 -5.08 4.91 20.06
N THR A 72 -5.11 3.75 19.41
CA THR A 72 -6.22 2.81 19.51
C THR A 72 -5.68 1.39 19.71
N ALA A 73 -6.12 0.71 20.77
CA ALA A 73 -5.86 -0.71 20.95
C ALA A 73 -6.83 -1.52 20.09
N PHE A 74 -6.36 -1.91 18.90
CA PHE A 74 -7.13 -2.68 17.94
C PHE A 74 -6.18 -3.62 17.20
N GLY A 75 -6.24 -4.91 17.54
CA GLY A 75 -5.41 -5.94 16.94
C GLY A 75 -4.76 -6.88 17.94
N ALA A 76 -4.11 -7.89 17.40
CA ALA A 76 -3.42 -8.94 18.13
C ALA A 76 -2.06 -9.25 17.48
N SER A 77 -1.22 -9.99 18.22
CA SER A 77 0.04 -10.50 17.69
C SER A 77 -0.22 -11.39 16.47
N GLY A 78 0.51 -11.14 15.38
CA GLY A 78 0.38 -11.86 14.11
C GLY A 78 -0.65 -11.29 13.14
N ASP A 79 -1.39 -10.25 13.54
CA ASP A 79 -2.25 -9.52 12.59
C ASP A 79 -1.41 -8.71 11.60
N VAL A 80 -1.87 -8.63 10.35
CA VAL A 80 -1.26 -7.88 9.26
C VAL A 80 -2.08 -6.61 9.03
N PRO A 81 -1.51 -5.41 9.20
CA PRO A 81 -2.24 -4.16 8.97
C PRO A 81 -2.46 -3.90 7.48
N VAL A 82 -3.65 -3.41 7.12
CA VAL A 82 -4.09 -3.17 5.74
C VAL A 82 -4.93 -1.88 5.67
N VAL A 83 -4.33 -0.74 6.01
CA VAL A 83 -5.02 0.58 6.02
C VAL A 83 -5.70 0.86 4.69
N GLY A 84 -6.89 1.47 4.73
CA GLY A 84 -7.68 1.87 3.56
C GLY A 84 -9.00 2.49 3.99
N ASP A 85 -9.67 3.21 3.10
CA ASP A 85 -11.02 3.76 3.34
C ASP A 85 -12.05 2.66 2.99
N TYR A 86 -12.51 1.87 3.96
CA TYR A 86 -13.39 0.72 3.67
C TYR A 86 -14.89 1.06 3.71
N ASN A 87 -15.24 2.30 4.05
CA ASN A 87 -16.63 2.78 4.09
C ASN A 87 -16.94 3.91 3.08
N GLY A 88 -15.92 4.37 2.33
CA GLY A 88 -16.04 5.39 1.29
C GLY A 88 -16.31 6.79 1.84
N ASP A 89 -15.86 7.08 3.07
CA ASP A 89 -16.08 8.39 3.71
C ASP A 89 -14.98 9.42 3.44
N GLY A 90 -13.95 9.03 2.69
CA GLY A 90 -12.79 9.84 2.34
C GLY A 90 -11.68 9.80 3.38
N THR A 91 -11.84 9.04 4.47
CA THR A 91 -10.81 8.85 5.49
C THR A 91 -10.33 7.41 5.53
N SER A 92 -9.05 7.23 5.82
CA SER A 92 -8.45 5.92 6.04
C SER A 92 -8.96 5.31 7.34
N ASP A 93 -9.31 4.03 7.28
CA ASP A 93 -9.66 3.19 8.42
C ASP A 93 -8.46 2.36 8.88
N ILE A 94 -8.46 2.00 10.16
CA ILE A 94 -7.54 0.98 10.65
C ILE A 94 -8.14 -0.40 10.33
N ALA A 95 -7.35 -1.24 9.69
CA ALA A 95 -7.78 -2.57 9.28
C ALA A 95 -6.67 -3.59 9.44
N LEU A 96 -7.07 -4.82 9.75
CA LEU A 96 -6.20 -5.94 10.04
C LEU A 96 -6.74 -7.19 9.35
N PHE A 97 -5.86 -7.92 8.68
CA PHE A 97 -6.09 -9.31 8.33
C PHE A 97 -5.42 -10.21 9.38
N ARG A 98 -6.16 -11.16 9.94
CA ARG A 98 -5.65 -12.15 10.90
C ARG A 98 -5.45 -13.50 10.20
N PRO A 99 -4.21 -13.90 9.87
CA PRO A 99 -3.96 -15.15 9.16
C PRO A 99 -4.33 -16.41 9.96
N SER A 100 -4.34 -16.33 11.29
CA SER A 100 -4.65 -17.48 12.15
C SER A 100 -6.11 -17.94 12.06
N ASN A 101 -7.01 -17.09 11.58
CA ASN A 101 -8.43 -17.42 11.38
C ASN A 101 -9.02 -16.86 10.06
N ASN A 102 -8.18 -16.35 9.16
CA ASN A 102 -8.55 -15.80 7.85
C ASN A 102 -9.67 -14.74 7.94
N THR A 103 -9.60 -13.87 8.94
CA THR A 103 -10.64 -12.87 9.21
C THR A 103 -10.07 -11.46 9.12
N TRP A 104 -10.83 -10.58 8.48
CA TRP A 104 -10.62 -9.15 8.44
C TRP A 104 -11.33 -8.47 9.61
N TYR A 105 -10.63 -7.55 10.26
CA TYR A 105 -11.14 -6.68 11.30
C TYR A 105 -10.86 -5.25 10.89
N ILE A 106 -11.91 -4.47 10.68
CA ILE A 106 -11.83 -3.08 10.24
C ILE A 106 -12.55 -2.24 11.30
N GLN A 107 -11.93 -1.13 11.71
CA GLN A 107 -12.55 -0.12 12.55
C GLN A 107 -12.55 1.19 11.79
N HIS A 108 -13.74 1.69 11.52
CA HIS A 108 -13.90 2.91 10.75
C HIS A 108 -13.45 4.13 11.54
N THR A 109 -12.82 5.07 10.86
CA THR A 109 -12.60 6.40 11.41
C THR A 109 -13.96 7.06 11.68
N GLY A 110 -14.12 7.70 12.84
CA GLY A 110 -15.44 8.19 13.29
C GLY A 110 -16.36 7.15 13.95
N GLY A 111 -16.03 5.85 13.86
CA GLY A 111 -16.63 4.78 14.65
C GLY A 111 -17.40 3.74 13.84
N GLY A 112 -17.62 2.58 14.45
CA GLY A 112 -18.14 1.38 13.78
C GLY A 112 -17.04 0.38 13.50
N THR A 113 -17.43 -0.89 13.36
CA THR A 113 -16.48 -1.98 13.09
C THR A 113 -17.10 -2.98 12.13
N LEU A 114 -16.30 -3.44 11.17
CA LEU A 114 -16.65 -4.54 10.27
C LEU A 114 -15.77 -5.75 10.61
N THR A 115 -16.37 -6.94 10.62
CA THR A 115 -15.64 -8.20 10.71
C THR A 115 -16.11 -9.10 9.58
N ALA A 116 -15.17 -9.56 8.75
CA ALA A 116 -15.46 -10.37 7.58
C ALA A 116 -14.53 -11.58 7.51
N SER A 117 -15.10 -12.78 7.47
CA SER A 117 -14.33 -13.99 7.20
C SER A 117 -14.12 -14.12 5.69
N PHE A 118 -12.93 -13.74 5.24
CA PHE A 118 -12.59 -13.70 3.82
C PHE A 118 -11.12 -14.06 3.61
N GLY A 119 -10.89 -15.16 2.88
CA GLY A 119 -9.57 -15.74 2.64
C GLY A 119 -9.44 -17.17 3.19
N ALA A 120 -8.25 -17.72 3.01
CA ALA A 120 -7.84 -19.05 3.41
C ALA A 120 -6.39 -19.03 3.93
N ALA A 121 -5.95 -20.13 4.54
CA ALA A 121 -4.62 -20.24 5.09
C ALA A 121 -3.54 -20.02 4.02
N GLY A 122 -2.62 -19.08 4.27
CA GLY A 122 -1.54 -18.72 3.35
C GLY A 122 -1.89 -17.61 2.36
N ASP A 123 -3.12 -17.10 2.38
CA ASP A 123 -3.50 -15.92 1.60
C ASP A 123 -2.82 -14.65 2.15
N LEU A 124 -2.47 -13.75 1.23
CA LEU A 124 -1.90 -12.43 1.53
C LEU A 124 -2.99 -11.37 1.34
N PRO A 125 -3.22 -10.47 2.31
CA PRO A 125 -4.12 -9.35 2.10
C PRO A 125 -3.54 -8.38 1.06
N VAL A 126 -4.39 -7.86 0.18
CA VAL A 126 -4.00 -6.88 -0.83
C VAL A 126 -5.01 -5.73 -0.80
N ARG A 127 -4.49 -4.51 -0.61
CA ARG A 127 -5.28 -3.28 -0.59
C ARG A 127 -5.60 -2.88 -2.04
N GLY A 128 -6.79 -2.35 -2.28
CA GLY A 128 -7.08 -1.57 -3.49
C GLY A 128 -8.57 -1.28 -3.69
N ASP A 129 -8.90 -0.29 -4.52
CA ASP A 129 -10.23 -0.03 -5.04
C ASP A 129 -10.36 -0.66 -6.43
N TYR A 130 -10.88 -1.89 -6.52
CA TYR A 130 -10.89 -2.65 -7.78
C TYR A 130 -12.16 -2.42 -8.61
N ASN A 131 -13.17 -1.75 -8.05
CA ASN A 131 -14.43 -1.46 -8.75
C ASN A 131 -14.59 0.04 -9.09
N GLY A 132 -13.75 0.91 -8.54
CA GLY A 132 -13.73 2.36 -8.78
C GLY A 132 -14.85 3.08 -8.05
N ASP A 133 -15.32 2.56 -6.92
CA ASP A 133 -16.37 3.20 -6.12
C ASP A 133 -15.83 4.21 -5.10
N GLY A 134 -14.51 4.37 -5.03
CA GLY A 134 -13.80 5.26 -4.11
C GLY A 134 -13.48 4.62 -2.76
N SER A 135 -13.92 3.38 -2.53
CA SER A 135 -13.65 2.63 -1.30
C SER A 135 -12.60 1.55 -1.54
N THR A 136 -11.79 1.28 -0.52
CA THR A 136 -10.91 0.12 -0.47
C THR A 136 -11.74 -1.16 -0.33
N ASP A 137 -11.49 -2.12 -1.21
CA ASP A 137 -12.10 -3.44 -1.20
C ASP A 137 -11.36 -4.42 -0.28
N ILE A 138 -12.10 -5.42 0.23
CA ILE A 138 -11.48 -6.56 0.92
C ILE A 138 -10.97 -7.53 -0.16
N ALA A 139 -9.64 -7.65 -0.27
CA ALA A 139 -9.05 -8.53 -1.26
C ALA A 139 -7.86 -9.35 -0.73
N ILE A 140 -7.68 -10.54 -1.31
CA ILE A 140 -6.53 -11.39 -1.04
C ILE A 140 -5.86 -11.88 -2.34
N TYR A 141 -4.56 -12.17 -2.24
CA TYR A 141 -3.82 -12.96 -3.20
C TYR A 141 -3.47 -14.31 -2.58
N ARG A 142 -3.71 -15.40 -3.31
CA ARG A 142 -3.38 -16.77 -2.91
C ARG A 142 -2.17 -17.26 -3.68
N PRO A 143 -0.96 -17.25 -3.09
CA PRO A 143 0.26 -17.62 -3.80
C PRO A 143 0.22 -19.07 -4.32
N SER A 144 -0.38 -20.00 -3.58
CA SER A 144 -0.42 -21.42 -3.96
C SER A 144 -1.13 -21.69 -5.29
N THR A 145 -2.02 -20.79 -5.74
CA THR A 145 -2.77 -20.92 -7.00
C THR A 145 -2.60 -19.73 -7.92
N GLY A 146 -1.93 -18.66 -7.49
CA GLY A 146 -1.87 -17.38 -8.22
C GLY A 146 -3.24 -16.70 -8.35
N ALA A 147 -4.16 -16.96 -7.43
CA ALA A 147 -5.54 -16.46 -7.52
C ALA A 147 -5.76 -15.23 -6.65
N TRP A 148 -6.38 -14.21 -7.22
CA TRP A 148 -6.91 -13.03 -6.55
C TRP A 148 -8.37 -13.27 -6.21
N TRP A 149 -8.79 -12.86 -5.03
CA TRP A 149 -10.19 -12.85 -4.61
C TRP A 149 -10.50 -11.46 -4.07
N ILE A 150 -11.52 -10.81 -4.64
CA ILE A 150 -11.86 -9.42 -4.33
C ILE A 150 -13.34 -9.41 -3.94
N ALA A 151 -13.66 -8.88 -2.77
CA ALA A 151 -15.00 -8.66 -2.27
C ALA A 151 -15.28 -7.15 -2.20
N ASN A 152 -16.24 -6.71 -3.01
CA ASN A 152 -16.65 -5.32 -3.12
C ASN A 152 -18.18 -5.20 -3.06
N SER A 153 -18.68 -3.98 -3.25
CA SER A 153 -20.12 -3.68 -3.23
C SER A 153 -20.93 -4.45 -4.30
N GLY A 154 -20.29 -4.91 -5.38
CA GLY A 154 -20.88 -5.71 -6.45
C GLY A 154 -20.84 -7.24 -6.23
N GLY A 155 -20.17 -7.72 -5.18
CA GLY A 155 -20.04 -9.14 -4.85
C GLY A 155 -18.58 -9.61 -4.79
N VAL A 156 -18.38 -10.93 -4.91
CA VAL A 156 -17.05 -11.54 -4.87
C VAL A 156 -16.63 -11.97 -6.27
N THR A 157 -15.43 -11.58 -6.68
CA THR A 157 -14.79 -12.02 -7.93
C THR A 157 -13.53 -12.83 -7.64
N ALA A 158 -13.16 -13.70 -8.57
CA ALA A 158 -11.93 -14.47 -8.49
C ALA A 158 -11.22 -14.51 -9.84
N THR A 159 -9.94 -14.14 -9.86
CA THR A 159 -9.13 -14.03 -11.07
C THR A 159 -7.80 -14.75 -10.85
N THR A 160 -7.43 -15.67 -11.73
CA THR A 160 -6.10 -16.32 -11.66
C THR A 160 -5.09 -15.49 -12.46
N PHE A 161 -4.19 -14.82 -11.76
CA PHE A 161 -3.17 -13.95 -12.35
C PHE A 161 -1.94 -13.86 -11.44
N GLY A 162 -0.93 -14.67 -11.73
CA GLY A 162 0.34 -14.69 -11.01
C GLY A 162 0.84 -16.10 -10.72
N LEU A 163 2.00 -16.17 -10.06
CA LEU A 163 2.67 -17.39 -9.59
C LEU A 163 2.97 -17.31 -8.10
N SER A 164 3.31 -18.45 -7.50
CA SER A 164 3.55 -18.57 -6.05
C SER A 164 4.70 -17.71 -5.50
N THR A 165 5.62 -17.27 -6.35
CA THR A 165 6.74 -16.41 -5.98
C THR A 165 6.53 -14.94 -6.33
N ASP A 166 5.42 -14.62 -6.99
CA ASP A 166 5.15 -13.26 -7.41
C ASP A 166 4.65 -12.43 -6.21
N LYS A 167 5.02 -11.15 -6.19
CA LYS A 167 4.57 -10.18 -5.18
C LYS A 167 3.36 -9.41 -5.74
N PRO A 168 2.20 -9.38 -5.06
CA PRO A 168 1.08 -8.56 -5.50
C PRO A 168 1.42 -7.07 -5.37
N VAL A 169 1.10 -6.28 -6.40
CA VAL A 169 1.40 -4.84 -6.52
C VAL A 169 0.24 -4.09 -7.19
N PRO A 170 -1.01 -4.22 -6.70
CA PRO A 170 -2.15 -3.55 -7.30
C PRO A 170 -1.98 -2.03 -7.23
N ALA A 171 -2.38 -1.34 -8.30
CA ALA A 171 -2.38 0.12 -8.47
C ALA A 171 -3.12 0.48 -9.77
N ASP A 172 -3.51 1.74 -9.98
CA ASP A 172 -4.18 2.20 -11.21
C ASP A 172 -3.15 2.52 -12.30
N TYR A 173 -2.64 1.50 -13.02
CA TYR A 173 -1.60 1.71 -14.03
C TYR A 173 -2.17 2.18 -15.38
N ASP A 174 -3.47 1.99 -15.63
CA ASP A 174 -4.09 2.35 -16.90
C ASP A 174 -4.87 3.68 -16.87
N GLY A 175 -5.10 4.23 -15.68
CA GLY A 175 -5.66 5.57 -15.42
C GLY A 175 -7.18 5.62 -15.46
N ASP A 176 -7.86 4.53 -15.11
CA ASP A 176 -9.32 4.46 -15.08
C ASP A 176 -9.95 4.68 -13.69
N ASN A 177 -9.11 5.02 -12.70
CA ASN A 177 -9.43 5.15 -11.27
C ASN A 177 -9.83 3.84 -10.61
N LYS A 178 -9.35 2.70 -11.13
CA LYS A 178 -9.45 1.40 -10.47
C LYS A 178 -8.08 0.80 -10.34
N ASP A 179 -7.81 0.20 -9.20
CA ASP A 179 -6.59 -0.57 -9.03
C ASP A 179 -6.63 -1.83 -9.93
N ASP A 180 -5.62 -1.94 -10.76
CA ASP A 180 -5.39 -3.11 -11.60
C ASP A 180 -4.89 -4.29 -10.78
N ILE A 181 -5.25 -5.49 -11.22
CA ILE A 181 -4.61 -6.71 -10.71
C ILE A 181 -3.19 -6.78 -11.28
N ALA A 182 -2.17 -6.66 -10.43
CA ALA A 182 -0.78 -6.67 -10.88
C ALA A 182 0.15 -7.45 -9.95
N VAL A 183 1.18 -8.03 -10.55
CA VAL A 183 2.23 -8.77 -9.84
C VAL A 183 3.63 -8.39 -10.31
N PHE A 184 4.57 -8.29 -9.37
CA PHE A 184 6.01 -8.23 -9.65
C PHE A 184 6.63 -9.61 -9.46
N ARG A 185 7.29 -10.12 -10.49
CA ARG A 185 8.00 -11.39 -10.47
C ARG A 185 9.49 -11.18 -10.19
N PRO A 186 9.98 -11.49 -8.97
CA PRO A 186 11.37 -11.20 -8.62
C PRO A 186 12.38 -11.97 -9.46
N SER A 187 12.09 -13.22 -9.83
CA SER A 187 13.03 -14.07 -10.58
C SER A 187 13.42 -13.50 -11.94
N THR A 188 12.58 -12.64 -12.53
CA THR A 188 12.83 -12.01 -13.83
C THR A 188 12.86 -10.48 -13.77
N GLY A 189 12.52 -9.87 -12.63
CA GLY A 189 12.38 -8.42 -12.52
C GLY A 189 11.24 -7.86 -13.38
N THR A 190 10.17 -8.64 -13.55
CA THR A 190 9.09 -8.33 -14.51
C THR A 190 7.78 -8.05 -13.79
N TRP A 191 7.13 -6.96 -14.19
CA TRP A 191 5.77 -6.60 -13.82
C TRP A 191 4.81 -7.20 -14.83
N TYR A 192 3.73 -7.79 -14.33
CA TYR A 192 2.58 -8.23 -15.12
C TYR A 192 1.37 -7.48 -14.57
N ILE A 193 0.66 -6.76 -15.42
CA ILE A 193 -0.47 -5.91 -15.03
C ILE A 193 -1.66 -6.30 -15.89
N LEU A 194 -2.75 -6.70 -15.25
CA LEU A 194 -4.03 -7.00 -15.88
C LEU A 194 -4.92 -5.77 -15.77
N ARG A 195 -5.05 -5.05 -16.88
CA ARG A 195 -5.79 -3.79 -16.96
C ARG A 195 -7.27 -3.96 -16.63
N SER A 196 -7.78 -3.15 -15.72
CA SER A 196 -9.18 -3.05 -15.31
C SER A 196 -10.09 -2.65 -16.49
N THR A 197 -9.61 -1.78 -17.40
CA THR A 197 -10.40 -1.21 -18.49
C THR A 197 -10.84 -2.22 -19.55
N ASN A 198 -9.99 -3.21 -19.84
CA ASN A 198 -10.18 -4.10 -21.00
C ASN A 198 -9.55 -5.50 -20.85
N ALA A 199 -9.01 -5.84 -19.68
CA ALA A 199 -8.31 -7.09 -19.40
C ALA A 199 -7.09 -7.39 -20.30
N ALA A 200 -6.53 -6.38 -20.97
CA ALA A 200 -5.22 -6.51 -21.62
C ALA A 200 -4.13 -6.70 -20.57
N VAL A 201 -3.10 -7.47 -20.91
CA VAL A 201 -1.96 -7.73 -20.04
C VAL A 201 -0.75 -6.94 -20.50
N ASP A 202 -0.29 -6.02 -19.66
CA ASP A 202 1.02 -5.39 -19.84
C ASP A 202 2.11 -6.21 -19.18
N ILE A 203 3.25 -6.31 -19.87
CA ILE A 203 4.43 -7.02 -19.39
C ILE A 203 5.62 -6.07 -19.49
N VAL A 204 6.14 -5.64 -18.35
CA VAL A 204 7.20 -4.63 -18.26
C VAL A 204 8.36 -5.20 -17.47
N THR A 205 9.55 -5.28 -18.07
CA THR A 205 10.75 -5.69 -17.33
C THR A 205 11.41 -4.46 -16.73
N PHE A 206 11.22 -4.26 -15.43
CA PHE A 206 11.72 -3.12 -14.69
C PHE A 206 12.04 -3.51 -13.24
N GLY A 207 13.25 -4.02 -13.03
CA GLY A 207 13.73 -4.42 -11.71
C GLY A 207 14.61 -5.66 -11.77
N VAL A 208 14.96 -6.18 -10.59
CA VAL A 208 15.70 -7.42 -10.37
C VAL A 208 15.19 -8.12 -9.09
N ALA A 209 15.70 -9.31 -8.79
CA ALA A 209 15.18 -10.16 -7.71
C ALA A 209 15.22 -9.55 -6.30
N THR A 210 16.16 -8.66 -6.02
CA THR A 210 16.34 -8.04 -4.70
C THR A 210 15.45 -6.82 -4.49
N ASP A 211 14.73 -6.37 -5.53
CA ASP A 211 14.00 -5.12 -5.49
C ASP A 211 12.71 -5.23 -4.66
N VAL A 212 12.38 -4.10 -4.02
CA VAL A 212 11.09 -3.89 -3.37
C VAL A 212 10.22 -3.08 -4.33
N PRO A 213 9.12 -3.64 -4.87
CA PRO A 213 8.21 -2.87 -5.71
C PRO A 213 7.43 -1.87 -4.86
N VAL A 214 7.30 -0.65 -5.38
CA VAL A 214 6.71 0.52 -4.70
C VAL A 214 5.91 1.35 -5.71
N PRO A 215 4.86 0.80 -6.33
CA PRO A 215 4.08 1.54 -7.32
C PRO A 215 3.46 2.80 -6.71
N GLY A 216 3.21 3.80 -7.56
CA GLY A 216 2.65 5.08 -7.16
C GLY A 216 2.71 6.09 -8.32
N ASP A 217 1.81 7.05 -8.36
CA ASP A 217 1.80 8.14 -9.35
C ASP A 217 2.93 9.16 -9.06
N TYR A 218 4.15 8.96 -9.56
CA TYR A 218 5.29 9.82 -9.24
C TYR A 218 5.46 11.02 -10.17
N ASP A 219 4.77 11.06 -11.31
CA ASP A 219 4.79 12.21 -12.22
C ASP A 219 3.51 13.05 -12.21
N GLY A 220 2.46 12.60 -11.53
CA GLY A 220 1.22 13.32 -11.25
C GLY A 220 0.27 13.30 -12.44
N ASP A 221 0.34 12.28 -13.30
CA ASP A 221 -0.50 12.15 -14.49
C ASP A 221 -1.84 11.43 -14.21
N GLY A 222 -2.04 10.96 -12.99
CA GLY A 222 -3.23 10.21 -12.58
C GLY A 222 -3.09 8.71 -12.79
N LYS A 223 -1.93 8.20 -13.20
CA LYS A 223 -1.61 6.76 -13.27
C LYS A 223 -0.54 6.42 -12.27
N ASP A 224 -0.65 5.27 -11.65
CA ASP A 224 0.44 4.73 -10.87
C ASP A 224 1.55 4.20 -11.78
N ASP A 225 2.79 4.52 -11.42
CA ASP A 225 3.99 4.12 -12.15
C ASP A 225 4.58 2.83 -11.60
N GLN A 226 5.26 2.06 -12.46
CA GLN A 226 6.11 0.98 -11.95
C GLN A 226 7.36 1.59 -11.31
N ALA A 227 7.59 1.28 -10.04
CA ALA A 227 8.75 1.78 -9.31
C ALA A 227 9.32 0.70 -8.40
N ILE A 228 10.65 0.74 -8.23
CA ILE A 228 11.38 -0.15 -7.32
C ILE A 228 12.28 0.64 -6.38
N TYR A 229 12.46 0.09 -5.18
CA TYR A 229 13.47 0.51 -4.24
C TYR A 229 14.59 -0.53 -4.16
N ARG A 230 15.82 -0.08 -4.35
CA ARG A 230 17.03 -0.90 -4.34
C ARG A 230 18.14 -0.19 -3.58
N ASP A 231 18.51 -0.73 -2.43
CA ASP A 231 19.70 -0.33 -1.66
C ASP A 231 19.84 1.18 -1.45
N GLY A 232 18.75 1.87 -1.07
CA GLY A 232 18.77 3.33 -0.86
C GLY A 232 18.37 4.17 -2.07
N THR A 233 18.14 3.54 -3.22
CA THR A 233 17.80 4.24 -4.48
C THR A 233 16.41 3.85 -4.94
N TRP A 234 15.60 4.87 -5.25
CA TRP A 234 14.32 4.74 -5.94
C TRP A 234 14.55 4.78 -7.44
N TRP A 235 13.98 3.84 -8.16
CA TRP A 235 13.98 3.80 -9.63
C TRP A 235 12.52 3.86 -10.07
N LEU A 236 12.17 4.89 -10.84
CA LEU A 236 10.79 5.20 -11.20
C LEU A 236 10.65 5.11 -12.71
N ASN A 237 9.80 4.21 -13.21
CA ASN A 237 9.43 4.12 -14.62
C ASN A 237 8.15 4.90 -14.86
N ARG A 238 8.29 6.22 -15.00
CA ARG A 238 7.15 7.15 -14.99
C ARG A 238 6.43 7.15 -16.33
N SER A 239 5.11 7.03 -16.28
CA SER A 239 4.17 6.84 -17.40
C SER A 239 4.34 7.90 -18.50
N THR A 240 4.51 9.17 -18.13
CA THR A 240 4.61 10.30 -19.08
C THR A 240 5.95 11.01 -19.02
N SER A 241 6.72 10.80 -17.94
CA SER A 241 7.97 11.52 -17.69
C SER A 241 9.23 10.66 -17.80
N GLY A 242 9.10 9.39 -18.18
CA GLY A 242 10.22 8.47 -18.40
C GLY A 242 10.97 8.07 -17.13
N VAL A 243 12.04 7.30 -17.31
CA VAL A 243 12.76 6.66 -16.20
C VAL A 243 13.68 7.63 -15.47
N ILE A 244 13.62 7.64 -14.14
CA ILE A 244 14.60 8.33 -13.28
C ILE A 244 15.08 7.43 -12.13
N ALA A 245 16.25 7.79 -11.59
CA ALA A 245 16.77 7.21 -10.36
C ALA A 245 17.03 8.33 -9.35
N ALA A 246 16.58 8.14 -8.11
CA ALA A 246 16.74 9.08 -7.01
C ALA A 246 17.36 8.38 -5.81
N ALA A 247 18.57 8.82 -5.42
CA ALA A 247 19.23 8.34 -4.22
C ALA A 247 18.56 8.97 -2.99
N PHE A 248 17.64 8.23 -2.36
CA PHE A 248 16.89 8.69 -1.19
C PHE A 248 16.63 7.52 -0.23
N GLY A 249 17.56 7.36 0.72
CA GLY A 249 17.52 6.35 1.78
C GLY A 249 18.79 5.51 1.83
N LEU A 250 18.71 4.42 2.60
CA LEU A 250 19.77 3.43 2.81
C LEU A 250 19.23 2.02 2.55
N SER A 251 20.10 1.04 2.36
CA SER A 251 19.68 -0.37 2.16
C SER A 251 18.89 -0.96 3.33
N THR A 252 18.98 -0.37 4.52
CA THR A 252 18.24 -0.79 5.73
C THR A 252 16.91 -0.06 5.91
N ASP A 253 16.65 0.96 5.10
CA ASP A 253 15.42 1.73 5.18
C ASP A 253 14.27 0.96 4.53
N ARG A 254 13.06 1.16 5.05
CA ARG A 254 11.83 0.61 4.48
C ARG A 254 11.21 1.69 3.59
N PRO A 255 10.98 1.44 2.30
CA PRO A 255 10.28 2.40 1.46
C PRO A 255 8.80 2.43 1.82
N ILE A 256 8.22 3.62 1.83
CA ILE A 256 6.83 3.87 2.20
C ILE A 256 6.27 4.84 1.16
N PRO A 257 5.97 4.36 -0.06
CA PRO A 257 5.28 5.20 -1.02
C PRO A 257 3.92 5.56 -0.43
N ALA A 258 3.61 6.85 -0.42
CA ALA A 258 2.31 7.35 -0.01
C ALA A 258 1.91 8.45 -0.98
N LYS A 259 0.68 8.35 -1.50
CA LYS A 259 0.04 9.44 -2.21
C LYS A 259 -0.24 10.53 -1.18
N TYR A 260 0.62 11.54 -1.14
CA TYR A 260 0.38 12.74 -0.37
C TYR A 260 -0.36 13.69 -1.34
N ILE A 261 -1.50 14.24 -0.93
CA ILE A 261 -2.12 15.33 -1.67
C ILE A 261 -1.77 16.64 -0.92
N PRO A 262 -0.76 17.40 -1.40
CA PRO A 262 -0.38 18.72 -0.87
C PRO A 262 -1.54 19.69 -0.70
#